data_AF-A0A2V6M7U7-F1
#
_entry.id   AF-A0A2V6M7U7-F1
#
_cell.length_a   1.000
_cell.length_b   1.000
_cell.length_c   1.000
_cell.angle_alpha   90.00
_cell.angle_beta   90.00
_cell.angle_gamma   90.00
#
_symmetry.space_group_name_H-M   'P 1'
#
loop_
_entity.id
_entity.type
_entity.pdbx_description
1 polymer ?
#
loop_
_entity_poly.entity_id
_entity_poly.type
_entity_poly.pdbx_seq_one_letter_code
_entity_poly.pdbx_strand_id
1 'polypeptide(L)' 'MQLEGIDHVALSVRDVELSAKWYIDVLGFERKHEGLWNGIPTFIAKGTTAIA' A
#
# COMPACT_ATOMS: atom_id res chain seq x y z
N MET A 1 7.18 -9.94 23.66
CA MET A 1 6.59 -9.37 22.44
C MET A 1 6.32 -7.90 22.72
N GLN A 2 6.93 -7.00 21.95
CA GLN A 2 6.71 -5.55 22.08
C GLN A 2 5.85 -5.10 20.89
N LEU A 3 4.81 -4.31 21.16
CA LEU A 3 3.95 -3.75 20.11
C LEU A 3 4.67 -2.54 19.48
N GLU A 4 4.86 -2.56 18.17
CA GLU A 4 5.61 -1.52 17.44
C GLU A 4 4.71 -0.47 16.79
N GLY A 5 3.47 -0.85 16.42
CA GLY A 5 2.53 0.06 15.80
C GLY A 5 1.50 -0.66 14.93
N ILE A 6 0.83 0.11 14.06
CA ILE A 6 -0.06 -0.41 13.03
C ILE A 6 0.80 -0.86 11.85
N ASP A 7 0.57 -2.09 11.38
CA ASP A 7 1.27 -2.67 10.23
C ASP A 7 0.84 -2.02 8.92
N HIS A 8 -0.48 -1.95 8.67
CA HIS A 8 -1.05 -1.32 7.49
C HIS A 8 -2.49 -0.86 7.71
N VAL A 9 -2.99 -0.04 6.79
CA VAL A 9 -4.39 0.39 6.72
C VAL A 9 -4.98 -0.05 5.39
N ALA A 10 -6.14 -0.73 5.43
CA ALA A 10 -6.90 -1.06 4.23
C ALA A 10 -7.77 0.14 3.81
N LEU A 11 -7.73 0.54 2.55
CA LEU A 11 -8.44 1.71 2.03
C LEU A 11 -9.22 1.38 0.76
N SER A 12 -10.55 1.50 0.83
CA SER A 12 -11.39 1.44 -0.38
C SER A 12 -11.28 2.74 -1.16
N VAL A 13 -10.91 2.62 -2.43
CA VAL A 13 -10.76 3.74 -3.37
C VAL A 13 -11.56 3.50 -4.64
N ARG A 14 -11.79 4.56 -5.43
CA ARG A 14 -12.52 4.48 -6.69
C ARG A 14 -11.72 3.79 -7.80
N ASP A 15 -10.43 4.04 -7.87
CA ASP A 15 -9.51 3.51 -8.87
C ASP A 15 -8.20 3.13 -8.18
N VAL A 16 -7.94 1.83 -8.07
CA VAL A 16 -6.81 1.28 -7.30
C VAL A 16 -5.47 1.66 -7.93
N GLU A 17 -5.34 1.56 -9.26
CA GLU A 17 -4.08 1.83 -9.95
C GLU A 17 -3.74 3.32 -9.92
N LEU A 18 -4.73 4.19 -10.15
CA LEU A 18 -4.52 5.63 -10.08
C LEU A 18 -4.18 6.08 -8.66
N SER A 19 -4.86 5.55 -7.65
CA SER A 19 -4.56 5.84 -6.24
C SER A 19 -3.16 5.36 -5.86
N ALA A 20 -2.80 4.12 -6.20
CA ALA A 20 -1.46 3.59 -5.91
C ALA A 20 -0.36 4.44 -6.57
N LYS A 21 -0.53 4.80 -7.84
CA LYS A 21 0.39 5.69 -8.56
C LYS A 21 0.54 7.04 -7.87
N TRP A 22 -0.55 7.64 -7.39
CA TRP A 22 -0.49 8.91 -6.68
C TRP A 22 0.37 8.81 -5.40
N TYR A 23 0.17 7.79 -4.58
CA TYR A 23 0.97 7.60 -3.36
C TYR A 23 2.45 7.36 -3.67
N ILE A 24 2.75 6.65 -4.76
CA ILE A 24 4.12 6.42 -5.24
C ILE A 24 4.75 7.76 -5.69
N ASP A 25 4.10 8.47 -6.62
CA ASP A 25 4.68 9.66 -7.25
C ASP A 25 4.77 10.85 -6.28
N VAL A 26 3.77 11.03 -5.42
CA VAL A 26 3.65 12.22 -4.56
C VAL A 26 4.30 12.01 -3.21
N LEU A 27 4.11 10.83 -2.60
CA LEU A 27 4.61 10.55 -1.25
C LEU A 27 5.84 9.64 -1.24
N GLY A 28 6.27 9.10 -2.39
CA GLY A 28 7.43 8.22 -2.48
C GLY A 28 7.19 6.86 -1.83
N PHE A 29 5.97 6.33 -1.92
CA PHE A 29 5.71 4.92 -1.63
C PHE A 29 6.26 4.04 -2.75
N GLU A 30 6.37 2.75 -2.48
CA GLU A 30 6.81 1.75 -3.44
C GLU A 30 5.76 0.66 -3.57
N ARG A 31 5.59 0.13 -4.79
CA ARG A 31 4.76 -1.06 -5.00
C ARG A 31 5.40 -2.26 -4.30
N LYS A 32 4.59 -3.08 -3.64
CA LYS A 32 5.00 -4.33 -3.03
C LYS A 32 4.10 -5.47 -3.50
N HIS A 33 4.64 -6.69 -3.46
CA HIS A 33 3.89 -7.91 -3.74
C HIS A 33 3.20 -7.94 -5.11
N GLU A 34 3.84 -7.37 -6.14
CA GLU A 34 3.32 -7.41 -7.51
C GLU A 34 3.06 -8.86 -7.96
N GLY A 35 1.93 -9.08 -8.63
CA GLY A 35 1.50 -10.39 -9.10
C GLY A 35 0.79 -11.26 -8.05
N LEU A 36 0.70 -10.82 -6.79
CA LEU A 36 -0.12 -11.51 -5.78
C LEU A 36 -1.58 -11.04 -5.81
N TRP A 37 -2.47 -11.91 -5.32
CA TRP A 37 -3.91 -11.64 -5.10
C TRP A 37 -4.67 -11.10 -6.32
N ASN A 38 -4.18 -11.36 -7.53
CA ASN A 38 -4.74 -10.82 -8.78
C ASN A 38 -4.90 -9.28 -8.75
N GLY A 39 -4.01 -8.59 -8.02
CA GLY A 39 -3.97 -7.12 -7.93
C GLY A 39 -4.88 -6.49 -6.87
N ILE A 40 -5.67 -7.28 -6.12
CA ILE A 40 -6.55 -6.76 -5.05
C ILE A 40 -6.36 -7.59 -3.77
N PRO A 41 -5.88 -6.99 -2.67
CA PRO A 41 -5.48 -5.59 -2.54
C PRO A 41 -4.20 -5.27 -3.33
N THR A 42 -4.03 -3.99 -3.71
CA THR A 42 -2.76 -3.49 -4.23
C THR A 42 -1.97 -2.92 -3.07
N PHE A 43 -0.84 -3.54 -2.77
CA PHE A 43 0.00 -3.14 -1.66
C PHE A 43 1.03 -2.09 -2.07
N ILE A 44 1.07 -0.99 -1.32
CA ILE A 44 2.11 0.02 -1.40
C ILE A 44 2.68 0.28 -0.01
N ALA A 45 4.00 0.47 0.10
CA ALA A 45 4.65 0.67 1.39
C ALA A 45 5.77 1.72 1.34
N LYS A 46 6.02 2.35 2.48
CA LYS A 46 7.16 3.23 2.73
C LYS A 46 7.66 3.03 4.16
N GLY A 47 8.91 2.57 4.30
CA GLY A 47 9.45 2.21 5.61
C GLY A 47 8.62 1.10 6.26
N THR A 48 8.12 1.34 7.48
CA THR A 48 7.29 0.41 8.25
C THR A 48 5.79 0.70 8.13
N THR A 49 5.38 1.48 7.13
CA THR A 49 3.97 1.84 6.89
C THR A 49 3.52 1.33 5.53
N ALA A 50 2.33 0.72 5.47
CA ALA A 50 1.74 0.27 4.23
C ALA A 50 0.23 0.58 4.10
N ILE A 51 -0.24 0.59 2.85
CA ILE A 51 -1.65 0.76 2.46
C ILE A 51 -2.01 -0.38 1.51
N ALA A 52 -3.24 -0.90 1.65
CA ALA A 52 -3.77 -2.04 0.92
C ALA A 52 -5.19 -1.80 0.39
#